data_AF-A0A349B8Q8-F1
#
_entry.id   AF-A0A349B8Q8-F1
#
_cell.length_a   1.000
_cell.length_b   1.000
_cell.length_c   1.000
_cell.angle_alpha   90.00
_cell.angle_beta   90.00
_cell.angle_gamma   90.00
#
_symmetry.space_group_name_H-M   'P 1'
#
loop_
_entity.id
_entity.type
_entity.pdbx_description
1 polymer ?
#
loop_
_entity_poly.entity_id
_entity_poly.type
_entity_poly.pdbx_seq_one_letter_code
_entity_poly.pdbx_strand_id
1 'polypeptide(L)'
;MPRRSCAKWYPIARRSRRAEWPATLGSARSAPSGGRDQLTIRRGIAMRQGTSSRRAGSTISGLLAIAAMLAATFLAAAPAAAEHDVQPARLEGDTRFATAAAIADFGHPDGSGVALLANGMGFADALAASPLSRSTIAPLLLTHRDDIPAATEQAFTDLGVQEVVLLGGTAAISAELEAELQQRFDRVTRFDGDTRFHTAAAIGASIDASPNADVGEIGGERTAMIANAYAPADAVLAGSFAAGQPNPFPVLFTEQGVLTHITEDALGDLGIEHVIIVGGELAVGAGVEQRLADLGMDPTRLGGQDRLETATLVADHAQLALGWDTDLVNLARGDNFADALAAGPYAGRAGSPILLTENPSTLGQNTATWLEAECPDISTVRAIGGQAAVTTATLEAAEQRAESCHAGTETEQTFMVAPMEAVEADPGDRFEAEVIGRYDDASFTGPVDVAIYPCAYSDVVGAGPDTFQDADGDQAADFRGESDGDSAAIVDINGDPVGPAGYVGEATPEGGTLPIGVLAESADCVVVAVWEDLDGDGHLDVDGNGEPTEPYGVTEIAWG
;
A
#
# COMPACT_ATOMS: atom_id res chain seq x y z
N MET A 1 -59.99 -39.44 4.85
CA MET A 1 -58.64 -39.58 4.28
C MET A 1 -58.33 -38.33 3.47
N PRO A 2 -57.10 -37.78 3.56
CA PRO A 2 -56.84 -36.64 4.47
C PRO A 2 -56.28 -35.40 3.74
N ARG A 3 -56.62 -34.17 4.17
CA ARG A 3 -55.96 -33.34 5.21
C ARG A 3 -54.47 -33.06 4.95
N ARG A 4 -54.19 -31.88 4.38
CA ARG A 4 -52.85 -31.26 4.39
C ARG A 4 -52.63 -30.60 5.75
N SER A 5 -51.52 -30.96 6.38
CA SER A 5 -51.12 -30.60 7.74
C SER A 5 -50.28 -29.33 7.72
N CYS A 6 -50.70 -28.31 8.48
CA CYS A 6 -49.85 -27.22 8.95
C CYS A 6 -48.83 -27.76 9.96
N ALA A 7 -47.54 -27.46 9.77
CA ALA A 7 -46.53 -27.50 10.82
C ALA A 7 -46.22 -26.03 11.17
N LYS A 8 -46.87 -25.47 12.19
CA LYS A 8 -46.38 -25.33 13.58
C LYS A 8 -45.00 -24.66 13.70
N TRP A 9 -45.06 -23.34 13.71
CA TRP A 9 -44.10 -22.45 14.34
C TRP A 9 -43.94 -22.77 15.84
N TYR A 10 -42.70 -22.85 16.31
CA TYR A 10 -42.36 -22.90 17.74
C TYR A 10 -41.82 -21.53 18.15
N PRO A 11 -42.37 -20.88 19.20
CA PRO A 11 -41.82 -19.65 19.73
C PRO A 11 -40.61 -19.94 20.63
N ILE A 12 -39.51 -19.24 20.41
CA ILE A 12 -38.37 -19.20 21.34
C ILE A 12 -38.84 -18.45 22.59
N ALA A 13 -39.05 -19.19 23.67
CA ALA A 13 -39.47 -18.64 24.95
C ALA A 13 -38.31 -17.93 25.65
N ARG A 14 -38.44 -16.62 25.87
CA ARG A 14 -37.65 -15.89 26.88
C ARG A 14 -37.87 -16.55 28.25
N ARG A 15 -36.81 -17.14 28.80
CA ARG A 15 -36.74 -17.51 30.23
C ARG A 15 -35.61 -16.73 30.89
N SER A 16 -35.99 -15.65 31.56
CA SER A 16 -35.20 -15.06 32.62
C SER A 16 -35.16 -16.03 33.80
N ARG A 17 -33.96 -16.54 34.12
CA ARG A 17 -33.67 -17.06 35.45
C ARG A 17 -32.33 -16.47 35.89
N ARG A 18 -32.43 -15.51 36.81
CA ARG A 18 -31.34 -15.19 37.74
C ARG A 18 -31.03 -16.46 38.52
N ALA A 19 -29.76 -16.87 38.49
CA ALA A 19 -29.20 -17.78 39.46
C ALA A 19 -28.19 -16.99 40.28
N GLU A 20 -28.54 -16.81 41.55
CA GLU A 20 -27.76 -16.19 42.60
C GLU A 20 -26.51 -17.04 42.90
N TRP A 21 -25.37 -16.39 43.13
CA TRP A 21 -24.26 -16.94 43.92
C TRP A 21 -23.93 -15.96 45.05
N PRO A 22 -23.57 -16.46 46.25
CA PRO A 22 -23.66 -15.68 47.48
C PRO A 22 -22.39 -14.86 47.74
N ALA A 23 -22.57 -13.56 47.97
CA ALA A 23 -21.58 -12.69 48.59
C ALA A 23 -21.60 -12.88 50.12
N THR A 24 -20.43 -13.13 50.69
CA THR A 24 -20.21 -13.04 52.13
C THR A 24 -20.01 -11.59 52.55
N LEU A 25 -20.67 -11.23 53.65
CA LEU A 25 -20.74 -9.91 54.27
C LEU A 25 -19.43 -9.51 54.97
N GLY A 26 -19.07 -8.24 54.84
CA GLY A 26 -18.06 -7.56 55.63
C GLY A 26 -18.20 -6.04 55.55
N SER A 27 -19.13 -5.49 56.35
CA SER A 27 -19.37 -4.07 56.65
C SER A 27 -18.09 -3.34 57.15
N ALA A 28 -17.89 -2.02 57.17
CA ALA A 28 -18.77 -0.84 57.18
C ALA A 28 -17.94 0.46 56.97
N ARG A 29 -18.58 1.44 56.30
CA ARG A 29 -18.68 2.90 56.58
C ARG A 29 -17.45 3.83 56.75
N SER A 30 -17.60 4.94 56.01
CA SER A 30 -17.46 6.37 56.35
C SER A 30 -16.11 7.10 56.28
N ALA A 31 -16.08 8.07 55.36
CA ALA A 31 -15.28 9.30 55.23
C ALA A 31 -15.38 10.22 56.49
N PRO A 32 -14.75 11.43 56.60
CA PRO A 32 -14.16 12.29 55.54
C PRO A 32 -12.92 13.16 55.91
N SER A 33 -12.45 13.91 54.89
CA SER A 33 -11.91 15.29 54.89
C SER A 33 -10.73 15.73 55.77
N GLY A 34 -9.72 16.31 55.10
CA GLY A 34 -9.22 17.65 55.44
C GLY A 34 -7.84 17.76 56.10
N GLY A 35 -7.08 18.76 55.67
CA GLY A 35 -6.20 19.51 56.56
C GLY A 35 -4.70 19.41 56.32
N ARG A 36 -4.12 20.55 55.91
CA ARG A 36 -2.69 20.84 55.84
C ARG A 36 -2.03 20.85 57.22
N ASP A 37 -0.70 20.68 57.19
CA ASP A 37 0.34 21.41 57.94
C ASP A 37 1.36 20.54 58.70
N GLN A 38 2.60 20.67 58.20
CA GLN A 38 3.86 20.86 58.91
C GLN A 38 3.81 20.75 60.45
N LEU A 39 4.66 19.89 61.05
CA LEU A 39 5.76 20.36 61.89
C LEU A 39 6.70 19.23 62.35
N THR A 40 7.95 19.65 62.44
CA THR A 40 9.23 19.02 62.72
C THR A 40 9.42 18.55 64.20
N ILE A 41 10.56 17.85 64.48
CA ILE A 41 11.30 17.72 65.78
C ILE A 41 10.99 16.42 66.57
N ARG A 42 11.89 15.53 67.06
CA ARG A 42 13.33 15.56 67.42
C ARG A 42 13.95 14.14 67.60
N ARG A 43 15.24 14.04 67.22
CA ARG A 43 16.45 13.45 67.87
C ARG A 43 16.45 12.04 68.53
N GLY A 44 17.49 11.29 68.17
CA GLY A 44 18.20 10.32 69.02
C GLY A 44 19.52 9.86 68.39
N ILE A 45 20.66 10.26 68.97
CA ILE A 45 22.05 10.03 68.54
C ILE A 45 22.62 8.77 69.19
N ALA A 46 23.50 8.02 68.51
CA ALA A 46 24.59 7.28 69.15
C ALA A 46 25.81 7.15 68.22
N MET A 47 26.95 7.72 68.66
CA MET A 47 28.29 7.54 68.10
C MET A 47 28.95 6.26 68.61
N ARG A 48 29.89 5.69 67.84
CA ARG A 48 31.09 5.05 68.42
C ARG A 48 32.32 5.18 67.52
N GLN A 49 33.44 5.42 68.20
CA GLN A 49 34.77 5.84 67.76
C GLN A 49 35.63 4.70 67.18
N GLY A 50 36.75 5.05 66.52
CA GLY A 50 37.94 4.19 66.52
C GLY A 50 38.93 4.41 65.38
N THR A 51 40.00 5.14 65.66
CA THR A 51 41.18 5.45 64.83
C THR A 51 42.08 4.26 64.49
N SER A 52 42.76 4.26 63.34
CA SER A 52 44.25 4.15 63.25
C SER A 52 44.74 4.32 61.80
N SER A 53 46.02 4.64 61.67
CA SER A 53 46.68 5.30 60.54
C SER A 53 47.88 4.52 59.98
N ARG A 54 48.35 4.91 58.78
CA ARG A 54 49.71 4.74 58.19
C ARG A 54 49.98 3.34 57.56
N ARG A 55 50.71 3.17 56.45
CA ARG A 55 51.62 4.02 55.65
C ARG A 55 52.00 3.32 54.33
N ALA A 56 52.32 4.14 53.31
CA ALA A 56 53.38 3.99 52.29
C ALA A 56 53.32 2.81 51.29
N GLY A 57 53.64 2.95 50.00
CA GLY A 57 54.15 4.09 49.23
C GLY A 57 54.62 3.62 47.83
N SER A 58 54.69 4.59 46.89
CA SER A 58 55.42 4.63 45.61
C SER A 58 55.22 3.47 44.61
N THR A 59 54.82 3.75 43.37
CA THR A 59 55.74 4.27 42.33
C THR A 59 55.10 5.32 41.41
N ILE A 60 55.92 6.35 41.11
CA ILE A 60 55.76 7.38 40.07
C ILE A 60 56.65 6.96 38.90
N SER A 61 56.18 7.09 37.64
CA SER A 61 56.92 7.45 36.41
C SER A 61 55.97 7.28 35.23
N GLY A 62 55.45 8.35 34.61
CA GLY A 62 56.06 9.08 33.48
C GLY A 62 55.33 8.63 32.19
N LEU A 63 54.64 9.50 31.45
CA LEU A 63 55.24 10.46 30.53
C LEU A 63 54.23 11.49 30.01
N LEU A 64 54.76 12.70 29.82
CA LEU A 64 54.23 13.84 29.08
C LEU A 64 54.01 13.54 27.58
N ALA A 65 53.23 14.43 26.94
CA ALA A 65 52.91 14.56 25.51
C ALA A 65 51.73 13.67 25.08
N ILE A 66 50.57 14.18 24.66
CA ILE A 66 50.33 15.20 23.63
C ILE A 66 49.05 15.96 24.02
N ALA A 67 49.16 17.27 24.26
CA ALA A 67 48.01 18.17 24.41
C ALA A 67 47.94 19.05 23.15
N ALA A 68 47.61 18.42 22.02
CA ALA A 68 47.25 19.08 20.77
C ALA A 68 46.49 18.04 19.93
N MET A 69 45.36 18.43 19.34
CA MET A 69 44.45 17.63 18.52
C MET A 69 43.54 16.66 19.27
N LEU A 70 42.41 17.19 19.74
CA LEU A 70 41.10 16.55 19.61
C LEU A 70 40.03 17.62 19.91
N ALA A 71 40.09 18.72 19.16
CA ALA A 71 38.86 19.42 18.79
C ALA A 71 38.23 18.54 17.71
N ALA A 72 37.58 17.46 18.13
CA ALA A 72 36.67 16.74 17.26
C ALA A 72 35.55 17.71 16.94
N THR A 73 35.63 18.32 15.75
CA THR A 73 34.47 18.82 15.04
C THR A 73 33.48 17.66 14.99
N PHE A 74 32.53 17.65 15.92
CA PHE A 74 31.22 17.07 15.66
C PHE A 74 30.63 17.91 14.52
N LEU A 75 30.99 17.57 13.28
CA LEU A 75 30.01 17.68 12.22
C LEU A 75 28.91 16.75 12.70
N ALA A 76 27.86 17.31 13.28
CA ALA A 76 26.58 16.65 13.24
C ALA A 76 26.34 16.45 11.75
N ALA A 77 26.56 15.23 11.25
CA ALA A 77 25.93 14.84 10.02
C ALA A 77 24.46 15.24 10.22
N ALA A 78 23.96 16.15 9.39
CA ALA A 78 22.52 16.26 9.25
C ALA A 78 22.04 14.82 9.04
N PRO A 79 20.96 14.37 9.70
CA PRO A 79 20.38 13.10 9.30
C PRO A 79 20.23 13.20 7.78
N ALA A 80 20.89 12.30 7.04
CA ALA A 80 20.54 12.09 5.66
C ALA A 80 19.02 11.98 5.68
N ALA A 81 18.33 12.85 4.95
CA ALA A 81 16.90 12.67 4.76
C ALA A 81 16.78 11.24 4.28
N ALA A 82 16.17 10.36 5.10
CA ALA A 82 15.89 9.03 4.64
C ALA A 82 14.95 9.24 3.45
N GLU A 83 15.37 8.83 2.26
CA GLU A 83 14.47 8.70 1.13
C GLU A 83 13.24 7.95 1.64
N HIS A 84 12.07 8.57 1.49
CA HIS A 84 10.81 7.95 1.86
C HIS A 84 10.41 6.97 0.76
N ASP A 85 11.17 5.87 0.70
CA ASP A 85 11.00 4.81 -0.29
C ASP A 85 9.80 3.93 0.09
N VAL A 86 8.76 3.96 -0.74
CA VAL A 86 7.55 3.19 -0.60
C VAL A 86 7.87 1.74 -0.88
N GLN A 87 7.77 0.91 0.16
CA GLN A 87 8.24 -0.47 0.06
C GLN A 87 7.27 -1.37 -0.72
N PRO A 88 7.74 -2.09 -1.76
CA PRO A 88 7.00 -3.18 -2.37
C PRO A 88 6.76 -4.30 -1.36
N ALA A 89 5.53 -4.80 -1.30
CA ALA A 89 5.24 -6.05 -0.63
C ALA A 89 4.31 -6.94 -1.45
N ARG A 90 4.33 -8.23 -1.17
CA ARG A 90 3.43 -9.19 -1.80
C ARG A 90 3.01 -10.30 -0.85
N LEU A 91 1.72 -10.61 -0.85
CA LEU A 91 1.17 -11.82 -0.23
C LEU A 91 0.59 -12.69 -1.33
N GLU A 92 1.27 -13.80 -1.63
CA GLU A 92 0.93 -14.65 -2.77
C GLU A 92 1.10 -16.13 -2.47
N GLY A 93 0.49 -16.94 -3.33
CA GLY A 93 0.86 -18.32 -3.56
C GLY A 93 0.39 -18.75 -4.95
N ASP A 94 0.84 -19.92 -5.40
CA ASP A 94 0.58 -20.43 -6.76
C ASP A 94 -0.92 -20.57 -7.12
N THR A 95 -1.78 -20.58 -6.10
CA THR A 95 -3.24 -20.67 -6.24
C THR A 95 -3.92 -19.73 -5.27
N ARG A 96 -5.20 -19.43 -5.48
CA ARG A 96 -6.02 -18.68 -4.53
C ARG A 96 -6.04 -19.29 -3.12
N PHE A 97 -5.94 -20.61 -3.02
CA PHE A 97 -5.91 -21.33 -1.75
C PHE A 97 -4.58 -21.10 -1.03
N ALA A 98 -3.46 -21.12 -1.78
CA ALA A 98 -2.14 -20.79 -1.25
C ALA A 98 -2.00 -19.31 -0.91
N THR A 99 -2.59 -18.41 -1.70
CA THR A 99 -2.64 -16.97 -1.39
C THR A 99 -3.45 -16.72 -0.11
N ALA A 100 -4.62 -17.34 0.05
CA ALA A 100 -5.40 -17.24 1.29
C ALA A 100 -4.63 -17.79 2.51
N ALA A 101 -3.90 -18.89 2.36
CA ALA A 101 -3.02 -19.41 3.41
C ALA A 101 -1.90 -18.43 3.77
N ALA A 102 -1.21 -17.85 2.78
CA ALA A 102 -0.15 -16.87 3.01
C ALA A 102 -0.66 -15.61 3.73
N ILE A 103 -1.84 -15.12 3.34
CA ILE A 103 -2.50 -13.99 4.03
C ILE A 103 -2.85 -14.38 5.47
N ALA A 104 -3.34 -15.60 5.69
CA ALA A 104 -3.71 -16.08 7.02
C ALA A 104 -2.49 -16.16 7.95
N ASP A 105 -1.39 -16.75 7.50
CA ASP A 105 -0.15 -16.87 8.28
C ASP A 105 0.44 -15.49 8.58
N PHE A 106 0.48 -14.60 7.58
CA PHE A 106 0.97 -13.24 7.74
C PHE A 106 0.11 -12.42 8.73
N GLY A 107 -1.22 -12.53 8.61
CA GLY A 107 -2.15 -11.81 9.49
C GLY A 107 -2.22 -12.38 10.91
N HIS A 108 -1.82 -13.64 11.11
CA HIS A 108 -1.91 -14.34 12.39
C HIS A 108 -0.56 -14.98 12.78
N PRO A 109 0.49 -14.18 13.01
CA PRO A 109 1.83 -14.70 13.31
C PRO A 109 1.90 -15.50 14.63
N ASP A 110 0.96 -15.24 15.55
CA ASP A 110 0.82 -15.99 16.81
C ASP A 110 -0.14 -17.19 16.69
N GLY A 111 -0.61 -17.50 15.48
CA GLY A 111 -1.62 -18.50 15.19
C GLY A 111 -3.07 -18.02 15.38
N SER A 112 -4.01 -18.91 15.05
CA SER A 112 -5.45 -18.70 15.22
C SER A 112 -6.15 -20.02 15.53
N GLY A 113 -6.75 -20.11 16.73
CA GLY A 113 -7.53 -21.28 17.13
C GLY A 113 -8.83 -21.46 16.34
N VAL A 114 -9.27 -20.45 15.59
CA VAL A 114 -10.47 -20.47 14.75
C VAL A 114 -10.09 -20.15 13.30
N ALA A 115 -10.70 -20.82 12.33
CA ALA A 115 -10.60 -20.44 10.92
C ALA A 115 -12.00 -20.31 10.29
N LEU A 116 -12.20 -19.24 9.51
CA LEU A 116 -13.35 -19.16 8.61
C LEU A 116 -13.02 -19.93 7.33
N LEU A 117 -13.95 -20.73 6.83
CA LEU A 117 -13.74 -21.59 5.68
C LEU A 117 -14.84 -21.35 4.64
N ALA A 118 -14.42 -20.97 3.43
CA ALA A 118 -15.32 -20.68 2.31
C ALA A 118 -14.94 -21.44 1.04
N ASN A 119 -15.90 -21.67 0.15
CA ASN A 119 -15.60 -22.25 -1.16
C ASN A 119 -14.84 -21.24 -2.04
N GLY A 120 -13.61 -21.57 -2.43
CA GLY A 120 -12.75 -20.72 -3.25
C GLY A 120 -13.14 -20.66 -4.73
N MET A 121 -13.99 -21.56 -5.21
CA MET A 121 -14.51 -21.60 -6.60
C MET A 121 -15.85 -20.87 -6.74
N GLY A 122 -16.60 -20.70 -5.64
CA GLY A 122 -17.90 -20.03 -5.60
C GLY A 122 -18.09 -19.31 -4.27
N PHE A 123 -17.59 -18.07 -4.21
CA PHE A 123 -17.37 -17.34 -2.97
C PHE A 123 -18.49 -16.35 -2.57
N ALA A 124 -19.66 -16.45 -3.22
CA ALA A 124 -20.77 -15.52 -2.97
C ALA A 124 -21.19 -15.44 -1.49
N ASP A 125 -21.12 -16.58 -0.79
CA ASP A 125 -21.48 -16.70 0.62
C ASP A 125 -20.40 -16.15 1.56
N ALA A 126 -19.16 -15.99 1.07
CA ALA A 126 -18.02 -15.53 1.83
C ALA A 126 -17.85 -14.00 1.82
N LEU A 127 -18.48 -13.32 0.85
CA LEU A 127 -18.38 -11.88 0.68
C LEU A 127 -18.89 -11.10 1.90
N ALA A 128 -19.79 -11.68 2.70
CA ALA A 128 -20.31 -11.07 3.93
C ALA A 128 -19.52 -11.47 5.19
N ALA A 129 -18.45 -12.27 5.05
CA ALA A 129 -17.80 -12.91 6.19
C ALA A 129 -16.65 -12.10 6.81
N SER A 130 -16.12 -11.08 6.12
CA SER A 130 -15.03 -10.27 6.67
C SER A 130 -15.35 -9.67 8.05
N PRO A 131 -16.55 -9.12 8.33
CA PRO A 131 -16.92 -8.68 9.67
C PRO A 131 -16.79 -9.77 10.74
N LEU A 132 -17.14 -11.02 10.39
CA LEU A 132 -17.10 -12.15 11.31
C LEU A 132 -15.65 -12.44 11.75
N SER A 133 -14.68 -12.27 10.85
CA SER A 133 -13.25 -12.49 11.13
C SER A 133 -12.76 -11.64 12.30
N ARG A 134 -13.34 -10.44 12.45
CA ARG A 134 -12.97 -9.51 13.51
C ARG A 134 -13.48 -9.95 14.87
N SER A 135 -14.71 -10.46 14.91
CA SER A 135 -15.34 -10.97 16.14
C SER A 135 -14.73 -12.29 16.64
N THR A 136 -14.20 -13.11 15.72
CA THR A 136 -13.57 -14.40 16.02
C THR A 136 -12.03 -14.35 16.04
N ILE A 137 -11.44 -13.25 15.56
CA ILE A 137 -10.01 -13.10 15.30
C ILE A 137 -9.49 -14.27 14.44
N ALA A 138 -10.25 -14.63 13.41
CA ALA A 138 -10.00 -15.79 12.56
C ALA A 138 -9.65 -15.38 11.13
N PRO A 139 -8.65 -16.00 10.48
CA PRO A 139 -8.42 -15.78 9.06
C PRO A 139 -9.50 -16.43 8.21
N LEU A 140 -9.66 -15.95 6.97
CA LEU A 140 -10.47 -16.60 5.94
C LEU A 140 -9.59 -17.50 5.07
N LEU A 141 -9.84 -18.80 5.17
CA LEU A 141 -9.24 -19.82 4.33
C LEU A 141 -10.24 -20.31 3.27
N LEU A 142 -9.71 -20.85 2.18
CA LEU A 142 -10.51 -21.31 1.05
C LEU A 142 -10.46 -22.83 0.92
N THR A 143 -11.57 -23.42 0.48
CA THR A 143 -11.72 -24.86 0.24
C THR A 143 -12.35 -25.14 -1.13
N HIS A 144 -12.24 -26.38 -1.61
CA HIS A 144 -13.15 -26.88 -2.62
C HIS A 144 -14.48 -27.30 -1.97
N ARG A 145 -15.46 -27.67 -2.80
CA ARG A 145 -16.77 -28.10 -2.32
C ARG A 145 -16.69 -29.39 -1.49
N ASP A 146 -15.88 -30.33 -1.96
CA ASP A 146 -15.88 -31.71 -1.48
C ASP A 146 -14.54 -32.13 -0.86
N ASP A 147 -13.52 -31.28 -0.90
CA ASP A 147 -12.18 -31.56 -0.37
C ASP A 147 -11.46 -30.28 0.10
N ILE A 148 -10.47 -30.45 0.99
CA ILE A 148 -9.60 -29.36 1.46
C ILE A 148 -8.28 -29.37 0.65
N PRO A 149 -7.92 -28.26 -0.01
CA PRO A 149 -6.63 -28.11 -0.69
C PRO A 149 -5.45 -28.26 0.28
N ALA A 150 -4.32 -28.75 -0.21
CA ALA A 150 -3.11 -28.96 0.59
C ALA A 150 -2.61 -27.68 1.30
N ALA A 151 -2.71 -26.51 0.66
CA ALA A 151 -2.34 -25.24 1.27
C ALA A 151 -3.23 -24.89 2.47
N THR A 152 -4.52 -25.18 2.38
CA THR A 152 -5.48 -24.95 3.47
C THR A 152 -5.27 -25.93 4.62
N GLU A 153 -4.95 -27.19 4.30
CA GLU A 153 -4.56 -28.18 5.31
C GLU A 153 -3.30 -27.76 6.08
N GLN A 154 -2.31 -27.24 5.36
CA GLN A 154 -1.08 -26.74 5.97
C GLN A 154 -1.35 -25.54 6.87
N ALA A 155 -2.14 -24.56 6.39
CA ALA A 155 -2.54 -23.40 7.19
C ALA A 155 -3.30 -23.79 8.48
N PHE A 156 -4.19 -24.79 8.43
CA PHE A 156 -4.84 -25.30 9.65
C PHE A 156 -3.83 -25.77 10.70
N THR A 157 -2.74 -26.40 10.24
CA THR A 157 -1.67 -26.90 11.10
C THR A 157 -0.82 -25.75 11.66
N ASP A 158 -0.38 -24.84 10.78
CA ASP A 158 0.53 -23.75 11.15
C ASP A 158 -0.13 -22.73 12.09
N LEU A 159 -1.42 -22.45 11.87
CA LEU A 159 -2.22 -21.57 12.73
C LEU A 159 -2.67 -22.26 14.04
N GLY A 160 -2.59 -23.59 14.13
CA GLY A 160 -3.08 -24.33 15.29
C GLY A 160 -4.60 -24.29 15.43
N VAL A 161 -5.33 -24.41 14.31
CA VAL A 161 -6.80 -24.32 14.27
C VAL A 161 -7.45 -25.45 15.06
N GLN A 162 -8.38 -25.10 15.93
CA GLN A 162 -9.18 -26.01 16.76
C GLN A 162 -10.66 -25.97 16.38
N GLU A 163 -11.12 -24.84 15.83
CA GLU A 163 -12.50 -24.64 15.43
C GLU A 163 -12.60 -24.11 14.00
N VAL A 164 -13.59 -24.60 13.25
CA VAL A 164 -13.82 -24.20 11.87
C VAL A 164 -15.22 -23.63 11.72
N VAL A 165 -15.32 -22.46 11.08
CA VAL A 165 -16.60 -21.82 10.75
C VAL A 165 -16.83 -21.90 9.24
N LEU A 166 -17.78 -22.72 8.82
CA LEU A 166 -18.17 -22.91 7.43
C LEU A 166 -19.08 -21.77 6.97
N LEU A 167 -18.75 -21.18 5.82
CA LEU A 167 -19.50 -20.09 5.21
C LEU A 167 -20.21 -20.61 3.95
N GLY A 168 -21.54 -20.58 3.99
CA GLY A 168 -22.40 -21.04 2.89
C GLY A 168 -22.99 -22.43 3.09
N GLY A 169 -23.99 -22.73 2.28
CA GLY A 169 -24.76 -23.97 2.37
C GLY A 169 -24.04 -25.21 1.82
N THR A 170 -24.73 -26.35 1.82
CA THR A 170 -24.17 -27.64 1.35
C THR A 170 -23.85 -27.70 -0.15
N ALA A 171 -24.34 -26.73 -0.92
CA ALA A 171 -23.96 -26.53 -2.32
C ALA A 171 -22.54 -25.94 -2.43
N ALA A 172 -22.13 -25.11 -1.48
CA ALA A 172 -20.80 -24.50 -1.43
C ALA A 172 -19.79 -25.41 -0.73
N ILE A 173 -20.12 -25.98 0.44
CA ILE A 173 -19.25 -26.90 1.19
C ILE A 173 -20.10 -28.10 1.58
N SER A 174 -19.79 -29.28 1.04
CA SER A 174 -20.67 -30.46 1.16
C SER A 174 -20.89 -30.90 2.61
N ALA A 175 -21.99 -31.62 2.83
CA ALA A 175 -22.30 -32.17 4.15
C ALA A 175 -21.29 -33.27 4.54
N GLU A 176 -20.75 -33.97 3.54
CA GLU A 176 -19.70 -34.96 3.69
C GLU A 176 -18.41 -34.31 4.20
N LEU A 177 -17.97 -33.20 3.57
CA LEU A 177 -16.79 -32.46 4.01
C LEU A 177 -16.97 -31.87 5.42
N GLU A 178 -18.15 -31.34 5.74
CA GLU A 178 -18.46 -30.89 7.11
C GLU A 178 -18.35 -32.03 8.13
N ALA A 179 -18.88 -33.22 7.81
CA ALA A 179 -18.81 -34.39 8.68
C ALA A 179 -17.36 -34.89 8.87
N GLU A 180 -16.49 -34.71 7.88
CA GLU A 180 -15.05 -34.97 8.00
C GLU A 180 -14.38 -33.96 8.93
N LEU A 181 -14.67 -32.68 8.78
CA LEU A 181 -14.14 -31.62 9.65
C LEU A 181 -14.59 -31.81 11.12
N GLN A 182 -15.84 -32.21 11.35
CA GLN A 182 -16.38 -32.50 12.70
C GLN A 182 -15.67 -33.65 13.42
N GLN A 183 -14.97 -34.53 12.70
CA GLN A 183 -14.16 -35.59 13.29
C GLN A 183 -12.75 -35.12 13.67
N ARG A 184 -12.31 -33.98 13.12
CA ARG A 184 -10.94 -33.47 13.21
C ARG A 184 -10.79 -32.30 14.16
N PHE A 185 -11.82 -31.46 14.27
CA PHE A 185 -11.82 -30.21 15.02
C PHE A 185 -12.78 -30.27 16.20
N ASP A 186 -12.50 -29.50 17.25
CA ASP A 186 -13.29 -29.49 18.48
C ASP A 186 -14.70 -28.94 18.26
N ARG A 187 -14.82 -27.98 17.32
CA ARG A 187 -16.09 -27.36 16.95
C ARG A 187 -16.11 -27.02 15.47
N VAL A 188 -17.20 -27.40 14.80
CA VAL A 188 -17.52 -26.94 13.45
C VAL A 188 -18.88 -26.28 13.48
N THR A 189 -18.95 -25.02 13.04
CA THR A 189 -20.20 -24.24 12.96
C THR A 189 -20.42 -23.83 11.52
N ARG A 190 -21.66 -23.90 11.01
CA ARG A 190 -22.01 -23.42 9.68
C ARG A 190 -22.92 -22.20 9.77
N PHE A 191 -22.59 -21.17 9.00
CA PHE A 191 -23.47 -20.05 8.71
C PHE A 191 -23.92 -20.14 7.26
N ASP A 192 -25.20 -20.42 7.04
CA ASP A 192 -25.78 -20.61 5.72
C ASP A 192 -27.25 -20.16 5.66
N GLY A 193 -27.80 -20.23 4.45
CA GLY A 193 -29.23 -20.20 4.21
C GLY A 193 -29.54 -20.51 2.75
N ASP A 194 -30.82 -20.42 2.38
CA ASP A 194 -31.29 -20.79 1.04
C ASP A 194 -30.66 -19.95 -0.09
N THR A 195 -30.19 -18.74 0.25
CA THR A 195 -29.57 -17.80 -0.67
C THR A 195 -28.46 -17.01 0.03
N ARG A 196 -27.59 -16.34 -0.74
CA ARG A 196 -26.55 -15.45 -0.21
C ARG A 196 -27.09 -14.35 0.72
N PHE A 197 -28.34 -13.92 0.52
CA PHE A 197 -29.02 -12.98 1.41
C PHE A 197 -29.25 -13.57 2.80
N HIS A 198 -29.70 -14.83 2.87
CA HIS A 198 -29.88 -15.52 4.15
C HIS A 198 -28.53 -15.80 4.82
N THR A 199 -27.51 -16.22 4.05
CA THR A 199 -26.17 -16.42 4.61
C THR A 199 -25.63 -15.13 5.22
N ALA A 200 -25.75 -13.99 4.52
CA ALA A 200 -25.33 -12.69 5.04
C ALA A 200 -26.10 -12.29 6.32
N ALA A 201 -27.43 -12.49 6.33
CA ALA A 201 -28.24 -12.25 7.52
C ALA A 201 -27.84 -13.15 8.70
N ALA A 202 -27.54 -14.43 8.45
CA ALA A 202 -27.08 -15.37 9.48
C ALA A 202 -25.72 -14.97 10.06
N ILE A 203 -24.79 -14.50 9.20
CA ILE A 203 -23.50 -13.95 9.66
C ILE A 203 -23.72 -12.70 10.51
N GLY A 204 -24.55 -11.76 10.05
CA GLY A 204 -24.88 -10.55 10.81
C GLY A 204 -25.47 -10.85 12.20
N ALA A 205 -26.44 -11.77 12.27
CA ALA A 205 -27.03 -12.21 13.53
C ALA A 205 -26.00 -12.88 14.46
N SER A 206 -25.01 -13.58 13.91
CA SER A 206 -23.94 -14.20 14.71
C SER A 206 -23.00 -13.17 15.34
N ILE A 207 -22.80 -12.03 14.69
CA ILE A 207 -22.00 -10.91 15.22
C ILE A 207 -22.72 -10.28 16.41
N ASP A 208 -24.01 -9.94 16.27
CA ASP A 208 -24.83 -9.37 17.36
C ASP A 208 -25.00 -10.32 18.54
N ALA A 209 -25.03 -11.64 18.27
CA ALA A 209 -25.10 -12.66 19.31
C ALA A 209 -23.74 -12.98 19.97
N SER A 210 -22.63 -12.41 19.49
CA SER A 210 -21.30 -12.69 19.99
C SER A 210 -21.12 -12.16 21.42
N PRO A 211 -20.50 -12.92 22.34
CA PRO A 211 -20.14 -12.37 23.65
C PRO A 211 -18.95 -11.39 23.58
N ASN A 212 -18.22 -11.36 22.46
CA ASN A 212 -16.96 -10.65 22.30
C ASN A 212 -17.04 -9.45 21.35
N ALA A 213 -18.18 -9.27 20.66
CA ALA A 213 -18.40 -8.17 19.73
C ALA A 213 -19.87 -7.77 19.77
N ASP A 214 -20.14 -6.53 19.37
CA ASP A 214 -21.48 -6.05 19.05
C ASP A 214 -21.49 -5.50 17.60
N VAL A 215 -22.67 -5.18 17.07
CA VAL A 215 -22.81 -4.41 15.84
C VAL A 215 -22.13 -3.04 16.04
N GLY A 216 -21.22 -2.70 15.13
CA GLY A 216 -20.51 -1.41 15.15
C GLY A 216 -21.44 -0.21 14.97
N GLU A 217 -21.00 0.95 15.46
CA GLU A 217 -21.71 2.22 15.36
C GLU A 217 -20.87 3.30 14.66
N ILE A 218 -21.51 4.16 13.88
CA ILE A 218 -20.93 5.42 13.38
C ILE A 218 -21.82 6.55 13.88
N GLY A 219 -21.23 7.56 14.53
CA GLY A 219 -22.01 8.66 15.11
C GLY A 219 -22.95 8.25 16.26
N GLY A 220 -22.79 7.04 16.81
CA GLY A 220 -23.70 6.46 17.81
C GLY A 220 -24.90 5.71 17.22
N GLU A 221 -24.92 5.49 15.91
CA GLU A 221 -25.98 4.76 15.20
C GLU A 221 -25.45 3.40 14.75
N ARG A 222 -26.17 2.33 15.11
CA ARG A 222 -25.82 0.96 14.67
C ARG A 222 -25.78 0.92 13.15
N THR A 223 -24.63 0.52 12.62
CA THR A 223 -24.32 0.64 11.19
C THR A 223 -24.20 -0.73 10.53
N ALA A 224 -24.81 -0.87 9.36
CA ALA A 224 -24.58 -2.00 8.46
C ALA A 224 -24.12 -1.52 7.08
N MET A 225 -23.42 -2.39 6.36
CA MET A 225 -23.07 -2.16 4.96
C MET A 225 -24.03 -2.92 4.04
N ILE A 226 -24.39 -2.30 2.92
CA ILE A 226 -25.22 -2.91 1.88
C ILE A 226 -24.43 -2.91 0.56
N ALA A 227 -24.26 -4.10 -0.01
CA ALA A 227 -23.65 -4.27 -1.33
C ALA A 227 -24.57 -5.10 -2.25
N ASN A 228 -24.40 -4.97 -3.56
CA ASN A 228 -25.12 -5.84 -4.49
C ASN A 228 -24.59 -7.26 -4.38
N ALA A 229 -25.50 -8.21 -4.17
CA ALA A 229 -25.20 -9.61 -3.99
C ALA A 229 -24.42 -10.22 -5.18
N TYR A 230 -24.53 -9.63 -6.37
CA TYR A 230 -23.95 -10.09 -7.64
C TYR A 230 -22.82 -9.20 -8.16
N ALA A 231 -22.42 -8.15 -7.42
CA ALA A 231 -21.27 -7.31 -7.70
C ALA A 231 -20.16 -7.59 -6.68
N PRO A 232 -19.27 -8.57 -6.94
CA PRO A 232 -18.31 -9.03 -5.94
C PRO A 232 -17.27 -7.97 -5.53
N ALA A 233 -16.95 -7.01 -6.40
CA ALA A 233 -16.01 -5.93 -6.09
C ALA A 233 -16.47 -5.12 -4.87
N ASP A 234 -17.68 -4.57 -4.95
CA ASP A 234 -18.26 -3.70 -3.93
C ASP A 234 -18.40 -4.44 -2.59
N ALA A 235 -18.73 -5.73 -2.63
CA ALA A 235 -18.85 -6.54 -1.42
C ALA A 235 -17.49 -6.86 -0.77
N VAL A 236 -16.42 -7.07 -1.55
CA VAL A 236 -15.06 -7.23 -0.99
C VAL A 236 -14.58 -5.93 -0.35
N LEU A 237 -14.82 -4.79 -1.01
CA LEU A 237 -14.48 -3.45 -0.49
C LEU A 237 -15.28 -3.14 0.78
N ALA A 238 -16.58 -3.46 0.81
CA ALA A 238 -17.39 -3.38 2.01
C ALA A 238 -16.80 -4.23 3.14
N GLY A 239 -16.36 -5.46 2.83
CA GLY A 239 -15.82 -6.39 3.81
C GLY A 239 -14.61 -5.87 4.58
N SER A 240 -13.65 -5.19 3.93
CA SER A 240 -12.48 -4.65 4.62
C SER A 240 -12.86 -3.52 5.59
N PHE A 241 -13.64 -2.54 5.14
CA PHE A 241 -14.14 -1.46 6.00
C PHE A 241 -14.95 -2.02 7.17
N ALA A 242 -15.83 -2.99 6.88
CA ALA A 242 -16.72 -3.59 7.85
C ALA A 242 -16.00 -4.37 8.96
N ALA A 243 -14.81 -4.90 8.69
CA ALA A 243 -13.94 -5.55 9.67
C ALA A 243 -13.00 -4.57 10.41
N GLY A 244 -13.10 -3.26 10.12
CA GLY A 244 -12.16 -2.21 10.51
C GLY A 244 -12.10 -1.84 11.98
N GLN A 245 -13.06 -2.29 12.79
CA GLN A 245 -13.17 -1.93 14.19
C GLN A 245 -13.51 -3.13 15.08
N PRO A 246 -13.20 -3.11 16.39
CA PRO A 246 -13.50 -4.22 17.30
C PRO A 246 -14.96 -4.70 17.26
N ASN A 247 -15.91 -3.77 17.14
CA ASN A 247 -17.31 -4.04 16.85
C ASN A 247 -17.52 -3.86 15.34
N PRO A 248 -17.61 -4.94 14.56
CA PRO A 248 -17.64 -4.85 13.11
C PRO A 248 -19.04 -4.50 12.60
N PHE A 249 -19.12 -3.98 11.39
CA PHE A 249 -20.38 -3.68 10.72
C PHE A 249 -20.88 -4.92 9.96
N PRO A 250 -22.12 -5.40 10.13
CA PRO A 250 -22.65 -6.47 9.30
C PRO A 250 -22.66 -6.08 7.82
N VAL A 251 -22.18 -6.95 6.93
CA VAL A 251 -22.33 -6.79 5.48
C VAL A 251 -23.54 -7.58 5.04
N LEU A 252 -24.54 -6.88 4.51
CA LEU A 252 -25.79 -7.44 4.01
C LEU A 252 -25.91 -7.19 2.50
N PHE A 253 -26.74 -8.00 1.84
CA PHE A 253 -26.86 -7.94 0.38
C PHE A 253 -28.20 -7.42 -0.10
N THR A 254 -28.18 -6.77 -1.26
CA THR A 254 -29.37 -6.38 -2.02
C THR A 254 -29.30 -6.89 -3.46
N GLU A 255 -30.43 -7.00 -4.13
CA GLU A 255 -30.43 -7.02 -5.60
C GLU A 255 -30.25 -5.59 -6.13
N GLN A 256 -29.98 -5.45 -7.43
CA GLN A 256 -29.71 -4.14 -8.04
C GLN A 256 -30.81 -3.11 -7.74
N GLY A 257 -32.09 -3.47 -7.91
CA GLY A 257 -33.21 -2.54 -7.74
C GLY A 257 -34.13 -2.84 -6.58
N VAL A 258 -33.84 -3.87 -5.78
CA VAL A 258 -34.77 -4.40 -4.78
C VAL A 258 -34.02 -4.76 -3.50
N LEU A 259 -34.35 -4.06 -2.41
CA LEU A 259 -34.00 -4.49 -1.07
C LEU A 259 -34.91 -5.68 -0.73
N THR A 260 -34.33 -6.87 -0.61
CA THR A 260 -35.12 -8.07 -0.38
C THR A 260 -35.71 -8.05 1.03
N HIS A 261 -36.89 -8.67 1.21
CA HIS A 261 -37.50 -8.78 2.55
C HIS A 261 -36.56 -9.47 3.57
N ILE A 262 -35.70 -10.39 3.13
CA ILE A 262 -34.69 -11.04 3.98
C ILE A 262 -33.71 -10.01 4.54
N THR A 263 -33.26 -9.09 3.67
CA THR A 263 -32.36 -8.01 4.05
C THR A 263 -33.06 -6.98 4.93
N GLU A 264 -34.30 -6.61 4.62
CA GLU A 264 -35.11 -5.71 5.44
C GLU A 264 -35.32 -6.26 6.85
N ASP A 265 -35.71 -7.54 6.96
CA ASP A 265 -35.89 -8.22 8.24
C ASP A 265 -34.58 -8.26 9.03
N ALA A 266 -33.45 -8.58 8.37
CA ALA A 266 -32.14 -8.60 9.01
C ALA A 266 -31.72 -7.21 9.55
N LEU A 267 -31.93 -6.14 8.78
CA LEU A 267 -31.64 -4.77 9.23
C LEU A 267 -32.48 -4.40 10.46
N GLY A 268 -33.77 -4.78 10.47
CA GLY A 268 -34.67 -4.54 11.60
C GLY A 268 -34.29 -5.36 12.84
N ASP A 269 -33.98 -6.64 12.68
CA ASP A 269 -33.59 -7.54 13.78
C ASP A 269 -32.26 -7.12 14.43
N LEU A 270 -31.32 -6.61 13.63
CA LEU A 270 -30.04 -6.08 14.11
C LEU A 270 -30.15 -4.66 14.69
N GLY A 271 -31.31 -4.01 14.55
CA GLY A 271 -31.54 -2.64 15.03
C GLY A 271 -30.67 -1.61 14.32
N ILE A 272 -30.50 -1.75 13.01
CA ILE A 272 -29.68 -0.84 12.20
C ILE A 272 -30.38 0.51 12.02
N GLU A 273 -29.63 1.59 12.21
CA GLU A 273 -30.08 2.98 12.11
C GLU A 273 -29.36 3.72 10.97
N HIS A 274 -28.08 3.43 10.74
CA HIS A 274 -27.29 3.99 9.65
C HIS A 274 -26.86 2.89 8.67
N VAL A 275 -26.87 3.19 7.37
CA VAL A 275 -26.52 2.21 6.34
C VAL A 275 -25.50 2.79 5.37
N ILE A 276 -24.39 2.10 5.18
CA ILE A 276 -23.44 2.44 4.12
C ILE A 276 -23.71 1.57 2.90
N ILE A 277 -24.16 2.19 1.80
CA ILE A 277 -24.34 1.54 0.51
C ILE A 277 -23.00 1.56 -0.23
N VAL A 278 -22.44 0.39 -0.53
CA VAL A 278 -21.21 0.27 -1.33
C VAL A 278 -21.56 -0.10 -2.77
N GLY A 279 -21.13 0.76 -3.69
CA GLY A 279 -21.43 0.67 -5.13
C GLY A 279 -22.31 1.80 -5.64
N GLY A 280 -22.07 2.22 -6.88
CA GLY A 280 -22.87 3.24 -7.57
C GLY A 280 -24.30 2.78 -7.88
N GLU A 281 -25.13 3.67 -8.45
CA GLU A 281 -26.54 3.36 -8.75
C GLU A 281 -26.73 2.19 -9.75
N LEU A 282 -25.72 1.90 -10.58
CA LEU A 282 -25.76 0.74 -11.47
C LEU A 282 -25.60 -0.58 -10.71
N ALA A 283 -24.96 -0.57 -9.54
CA ALA A 283 -24.84 -1.73 -8.67
C ALA A 283 -25.99 -1.77 -7.66
N VAL A 284 -26.25 -0.67 -6.94
CA VAL A 284 -27.34 -0.56 -5.96
C VAL A 284 -28.20 0.65 -6.34
N GLY A 285 -29.28 0.41 -7.06
CA GLY A 285 -30.15 1.43 -7.62
C GLY A 285 -30.82 2.31 -6.58
N ALA A 286 -31.17 3.54 -6.98
CA ALA A 286 -31.78 4.56 -6.12
C ALA A 286 -33.07 4.09 -5.42
N GLY A 287 -33.78 3.10 -5.97
CA GLY A 287 -34.95 2.50 -5.32
C GLY A 287 -34.62 1.74 -4.02
N VAL A 288 -33.43 1.14 -3.92
CA VAL A 288 -32.95 0.50 -2.68
C VAL A 288 -32.65 1.56 -1.63
N GLU A 289 -31.95 2.63 -2.01
CA GLU A 289 -31.62 3.75 -1.13
C GLU A 289 -32.88 4.44 -0.59
N GLN A 290 -33.85 4.72 -1.46
CA GLN A 290 -35.14 5.27 -1.04
C GLN A 290 -35.87 4.32 -0.08
N ARG A 291 -35.80 3.01 -0.33
CA ARG A 291 -36.43 2.01 0.55
C ARG A 291 -35.79 1.99 1.95
N LEU A 292 -34.47 2.13 2.04
CA LEU A 292 -33.76 2.25 3.33
C LEU A 292 -34.19 3.52 4.07
N ALA A 293 -34.27 4.66 3.38
CA ALA A 293 -34.76 5.90 3.97
C ALA A 293 -36.23 5.79 4.45
N ASP A 294 -37.09 5.12 3.68
CA ASP A 294 -38.50 4.87 4.06
C ASP A 294 -38.63 3.97 5.30
N LEU A 295 -37.62 3.14 5.60
CA LEU A 295 -37.53 2.35 6.82
C LEU A 295 -37.02 3.17 8.03
N GLY A 296 -36.68 4.44 7.81
CA GLY A 296 -36.20 5.36 8.85
C GLY A 296 -34.70 5.27 9.12
N MET A 297 -33.93 4.69 8.20
CA MET A 297 -32.46 4.62 8.27
C MET A 297 -31.84 5.81 7.53
N ASP A 298 -30.59 6.13 7.85
CA ASP A 298 -29.79 7.13 7.14
C ASP A 298 -28.82 6.44 6.15
N PRO A 299 -29.08 6.44 4.83
CA PRO A 299 -28.18 5.83 3.86
C PRO A 299 -27.05 6.79 3.44
N THR A 300 -25.79 6.36 3.61
CA THR A 300 -24.60 6.97 3.03
C THR A 300 -24.10 6.12 1.86
N ARG A 301 -23.94 6.70 0.67
CA ARG A 301 -23.46 5.96 -0.51
C ARG A 301 -21.97 6.19 -0.76
N LEU A 302 -21.23 5.09 -0.90
CA LEU A 302 -19.84 5.02 -1.36
C LEU A 302 -19.82 4.28 -2.69
N GLY A 303 -19.97 4.99 -3.80
CA GLY A 303 -20.11 4.38 -5.11
C GLY A 303 -19.67 5.30 -6.24
N GLY A 304 -18.62 4.88 -6.95
CA GLY A 304 -18.09 5.60 -8.11
C GLY A 304 -18.70 5.13 -9.44
N GLN A 305 -18.18 5.69 -10.54
CA GLN A 305 -18.48 5.29 -11.92
C GLN A 305 -18.04 3.84 -12.20
N ASP A 306 -16.98 3.40 -11.53
CA ASP A 306 -16.48 2.04 -11.59
C ASP A 306 -16.02 1.54 -10.20
N ARG A 307 -15.47 0.31 -10.21
CA ARG A 307 -15.01 -0.35 -8.98
C ARG A 307 -13.72 0.26 -8.42
N LEU A 308 -12.91 0.92 -9.24
CA LEU A 308 -11.67 1.55 -8.78
C LEU A 308 -12.02 2.83 -8.02
N GLU A 309 -12.90 3.67 -8.56
CA GLU A 309 -13.41 4.85 -7.85
C GLU A 309 -14.21 4.46 -6.61
N THR A 310 -14.98 3.37 -6.66
CA THR A 310 -15.65 2.85 -5.45
C THR A 310 -14.63 2.44 -4.38
N ALA A 311 -13.48 1.86 -4.76
CA ALA A 311 -12.43 1.48 -3.82
C ALA A 311 -11.78 2.71 -3.14
N THR A 312 -11.51 3.77 -3.90
CA THR A 312 -10.95 5.02 -3.33
C THR A 312 -11.94 5.71 -2.41
N LEU A 313 -13.22 5.77 -2.75
CA LEU A 313 -14.27 6.33 -1.88
C LEU A 313 -14.42 5.53 -0.57
N VAL A 314 -14.28 4.21 -0.62
CA VAL A 314 -14.26 3.37 0.59
C VAL A 314 -13.01 3.65 1.43
N ALA A 315 -11.84 3.82 0.80
CA ALA A 315 -10.61 4.17 1.49
C ALA A 315 -10.72 5.52 2.22
N ASP A 316 -11.16 6.57 1.53
CA ASP A 316 -11.37 7.91 2.11
C ASP A 316 -12.35 7.87 3.28
N HIS A 317 -13.44 7.14 3.12
CA HIS A 317 -14.42 7.00 4.19
C HIS A 317 -13.87 6.22 5.38
N ALA A 318 -13.02 5.21 5.15
CA ALA A 318 -12.34 4.47 6.21
C ALA A 318 -11.40 5.37 7.04
N GLN A 319 -10.62 6.21 6.37
CA GLN A 319 -9.77 7.21 7.03
C GLN A 319 -10.60 8.15 7.91
N LEU A 320 -11.66 8.73 7.35
CA LEU A 320 -12.50 9.71 8.06
C LEU A 320 -13.32 9.10 9.19
N ALA A 321 -13.96 7.95 8.97
CA ALA A 321 -14.91 7.36 9.92
C ALA A 321 -14.22 6.47 10.96
N LEU A 322 -13.13 5.79 10.59
CA LEU A 322 -12.46 4.80 11.45
C LEU A 322 -11.07 5.26 11.91
N GLY A 323 -10.54 6.36 11.37
CA GLY A 323 -9.20 6.84 11.69
C GLY A 323 -8.11 5.90 11.17
N TRP A 324 -8.35 5.23 10.04
CA TRP A 324 -7.34 4.41 9.38
C TRP A 324 -6.17 5.27 8.92
N ASP A 325 -4.98 4.70 9.02
CA ASP A 325 -3.74 5.25 8.50
C ASP A 325 -3.55 4.72 7.07
N THR A 326 -2.97 5.53 6.18
CA THR A 326 -2.66 5.15 4.80
C THR A 326 -1.23 4.65 4.59
N ASP A 327 -0.47 4.49 5.69
CA ASP A 327 0.86 3.86 5.73
C ASP A 327 0.97 2.55 4.91
N LEU A 328 -0.09 1.73 4.91
CA LEU A 328 -0.18 0.50 4.13
C LEU A 328 -1.38 0.52 3.19
N VAL A 329 -1.13 0.29 1.89
CA VAL A 329 -2.17 0.11 0.87
C VAL A 329 -2.11 -1.32 0.32
N ASN A 330 -3.23 -2.04 0.34
CA ASN A 330 -3.33 -3.35 -0.30
C ASN A 330 -3.88 -3.20 -1.72
N LEU A 331 -3.13 -3.64 -2.71
CA LEU A 331 -3.47 -3.60 -4.12
C LEU A 331 -3.93 -4.98 -4.59
N ALA A 332 -5.17 -5.10 -5.03
CA ALA A 332 -5.72 -6.33 -5.59
C ALA A 332 -6.28 -6.09 -6.99
N ARG A 333 -6.39 -7.14 -7.81
CA ARG A 333 -6.96 -6.96 -9.15
C ARG A 333 -8.46 -6.74 -9.14
N GLY A 334 -8.91 -5.77 -9.91
CA GLY A 334 -10.32 -5.41 -10.02
C GLY A 334 -11.13 -6.27 -10.96
N ASP A 335 -10.56 -7.12 -11.82
CA ASP A 335 -11.30 -7.96 -12.77
C ASP A 335 -11.53 -9.41 -12.30
N ASN A 336 -10.89 -9.84 -11.19
CA ASN A 336 -11.09 -11.15 -10.57
C ASN A 336 -10.73 -11.15 -9.06
N PHE A 337 -11.71 -11.38 -8.18
CA PHE A 337 -11.64 -10.99 -6.76
C PHE A 337 -11.27 -12.12 -5.78
N ALA A 338 -10.83 -13.28 -6.27
CA ALA A 338 -10.62 -14.45 -5.41
C ALA A 338 -9.57 -14.20 -4.31
N ASP A 339 -8.47 -13.53 -4.65
CA ASP A 339 -7.39 -13.23 -3.70
C ASP A 339 -7.77 -12.04 -2.80
N ALA A 340 -8.44 -11.03 -3.37
CA ALA A 340 -8.96 -9.87 -2.64
C ALA A 340 -9.96 -10.25 -1.53
N LEU A 341 -10.77 -11.28 -1.76
CA LEU A 341 -11.71 -11.82 -0.77
C LEU A 341 -11.00 -12.26 0.53
N ALA A 342 -9.88 -12.97 0.40
CA ALA A 342 -9.11 -13.43 1.56
C ALA A 342 -8.37 -12.27 2.25
N ALA A 343 -8.04 -11.21 1.51
CA ALA A 343 -7.42 -10.01 2.07
C ALA A 343 -8.38 -9.14 2.89
N GLY A 344 -9.68 -9.13 2.61
CA GLY A 344 -10.67 -8.31 3.35
C GLY A 344 -10.56 -8.39 4.88
N PRO A 345 -10.64 -9.59 5.49
CA PRO A 345 -10.39 -9.81 6.91
C PRO A 345 -9.08 -9.21 7.44
N TYR A 346 -7.99 -9.40 6.70
CA TYR A 346 -6.65 -8.95 7.08
C TYR A 346 -6.57 -7.41 6.99
N ALA A 347 -6.97 -6.84 5.85
CA ALA A 347 -6.92 -5.41 5.57
C ALA A 347 -7.74 -4.62 6.60
N GLY A 348 -8.96 -5.05 6.89
CA GLY A 348 -9.79 -4.44 7.93
C GLY A 348 -9.16 -4.52 9.31
N ARG A 349 -8.57 -5.66 9.69
CA ARG A 349 -7.88 -5.76 10.98
C ARG A 349 -6.62 -4.90 11.06
N ALA A 350 -5.88 -4.77 9.97
CA ALA A 350 -4.69 -3.95 9.85
C ALA A 350 -5.02 -2.44 9.78
N GLY A 351 -6.28 -2.07 9.51
CA GLY A 351 -6.67 -0.69 9.30
C GLY A 351 -6.12 -0.11 8.00
N SER A 352 -6.06 -0.92 6.95
CA SER A 352 -5.48 -0.55 5.65
C SER A 352 -6.50 -0.74 4.52
N PRO A 353 -6.59 0.19 3.55
CA PRO A 353 -7.50 0.06 2.42
C PRO A 353 -7.11 -1.09 1.48
N ILE A 354 -8.11 -1.55 0.72
CA ILE A 354 -7.92 -2.37 -0.48
C ILE A 354 -8.26 -1.48 -1.68
N LEU A 355 -7.27 -1.15 -2.50
CA LEU A 355 -7.47 -0.53 -3.80
C LEU A 355 -7.46 -1.59 -4.89
N LEU A 356 -8.10 -1.26 -6.01
CA LEU A 356 -8.25 -2.18 -7.14
C LEU A 356 -7.44 -1.72 -8.34
N THR A 357 -6.73 -2.64 -8.98
CA THR A 357 -6.20 -2.41 -10.34
C THR A 357 -7.30 -2.65 -11.38
N GLU A 358 -7.18 -2.12 -12.60
CA GLU A 358 -8.13 -2.47 -13.67
C GLU A 358 -8.03 -3.94 -14.04
N ASN A 359 -6.79 -4.43 -14.16
CA ASN A 359 -6.44 -5.81 -14.49
C ASN A 359 -5.00 -6.08 -13.97
N PRO A 360 -4.42 -7.28 -14.15
CA PRO A 360 -3.09 -7.59 -13.60
C PRO A 360 -1.96 -6.68 -14.06
N SER A 361 -2.09 -6.03 -15.21
CA SER A 361 -1.04 -5.25 -15.86
C SER A 361 -1.40 -3.77 -16.02
N THR A 362 -2.48 -3.31 -15.38
CA THR A 362 -2.93 -1.91 -15.49
C THR A 362 -3.48 -1.42 -14.16
N LEU A 363 -2.80 -0.43 -13.56
CA LEU A 363 -3.16 0.16 -12.27
C LEU A 363 -4.52 0.86 -12.29
N GLY A 364 -4.78 1.63 -13.34
CA GLY A 364 -6.01 2.40 -13.50
C GLY A 364 -5.95 3.79 -12.89
N GLN A 365 -6.63 4.74 -13.53
CA GLN A 365 -6.47 6.16 -13.24
C GLN A 365 -6.92 6.54 -11.82
N ASN A 366 -8.06 6.00 -11.35
CA ASN A 366 -8.58 6.34 -10.03
C ASN A 366 -7.64 5.90 -8.91
N THR A 367 -7.09 4.68 -9.03
CA THR A 367 -6.10 4.16 -8.08
C THR A 367 -4.80 4.95 -8.14
N ALA A 368 -4.29 5.25 -9.34
CA ALA A 368 -3.09 6.07 -9.50
C ALA A 368 -3.26 7.46 -8.85
N THR A 369 -4.36 8.15 -9.16
CA THR A 369 -4.64 9.51 -8.64
C THR A 369 -4.77 9.51 -7.11
N TRP A 370 -5.37 8.46 -6.55
CA TRP A 370 -5.49 8.33 -5.10
C TRP A 370 -4.14 8.11 -4.43
N LEU A 371 -3.28 7.25 -4.99
CA LEU A 371 -1.92 7.04 -4.47
C LEU A 371 -1.08 8.33 -4.49
N GLU A 372 -1.17 9.11 -5.57
CA GLU A 372 -0.50 10.42 -5.68
C GLU A 372 -0.99 11.42 -4.61
N ALA A 373 -2.30 11.42 -4.32
CA ALA A 373 -2.92 12.33 -3.37
C ALA A 373 -2.58 12.00 -1.91
N GLU A 374 -2.23 10.76 -1.62
CA GLU A 374 -1.88 10.24 -0.29
C GLU A 374 -0.37 10.28 -0.02
N CYS A 375 0.45 10.69 -0.98
CA CYS A 375 1.87 10.95 -0.75
C CYS A 375 2.04 12.17 0.21
N PRO A 376 2.90 12.09 1.24
CA PRO A 376 3.90 11.05 1.53
C PRO A 376 3.46 10.02 2.59
N ASP A 377 2.16 9.92 2.90
CA ASP A 377 1.68 9.14 4.05
C ASP A 377 1.76 7.62 3.82
N ILE A 378 1.90 7.16 2.58
CA ILE A 378 2.05 5.74 2.23
C ILE A 378 3.52 5.31 2.39
N SER A 379 3.79 4.28 3.19
CA SER A 379 5.13 3.65 3.28
C SER A 379 5.22 2.27 2.64
N THR A 380 4.08 1.63 2.35
CA THR A 380 4.06 0.28 1.76
C THR A 380 2.88 0.11 0.82
N VAL A 381 3.18 -0.29 -0.42
CA VAL A 381 2.16 -0.80 -1.36
C VAL A 381 2.31 -2.32 -1.46
N ARG A 382 1.21 -3.03 -1.20
CA ARG A 382 1.23 -4.49 -1.15
C ARG A 382 0.34 -5.13 -2.20
N ALA A 383 0.92 -5.88 -3.12
CA ALA A 383 0.16 -6.74 -4.02
C ALA A 383 -0.48 -7.93 -3.27
N ILE A 384 -1.77 -8.15 -3.51
CA ILE A 384 -2.53 -9.32 -3.06
C ILE A 384 -2.66 -10.31 -4.22
N GLY A 385 -2.04 -11.47 -4.07
CA GLY A 385 -1.90 -12.51 -5.09
C GLY A 385 -0.60 -12.37 -5.89
N GLY A 386 -0.31 -13.38 -6.72
CA GLY A 386 0.94 -13.43 -7.48
C GLY A 386 0.93 -12.63 -8.78
N GLN A 387 1.88 -12.88 -9.68
CA GLN A 387 2.02 -12.16 -10.96
C GLN A 387 0.75 -12.20 -11.84
N ALA A 388 0.00 -13.31 -11.79
CA ALA A 388 -1.28 -13.43 -12.50
C ALA A 388 -2.40 -12.59 -11.86
N ALA A 389 -2.21 -12.14 -10.61
CA ALA A 389 -3.12 -11.25 -9.91
C ALA A 389 -2.72 -9.80 -10.17
N VAL A 390 -1.53 -9.39 -9.73
CA VAL A 390 -0.95 -8.06 -9.94
C VAL A 390 0.50 -8.25 -10.37
N THR A 391 0.85 -7.81 -11.57
CA THR A 391 2.22 -7.93 -12.10
C THR A 391 3.20 -7.06 -11.31
N THR A 392 4.50 -7.41 -11.34
CA THR A 392 5.55 -6.55 -10.76
C THR A 392 5.50 -5.15 -11.35
N ALA A 393 5.38 -5.00 -12.67
CA ALA A 393 5.29 -3.68 -13.31
C ALA A 393 4.10 -2.84 -12.83
N THR A 394 2.96 -3.46 -12.50
CA THR A 394 1.80 -2.72 -11.94
C THR A 394 2.00 -2.35 -10.47
N LEU A 395 2.74 -3.15 -9.71
CA LEU A 395 3.10 -2.86 -8.34
C LEU A 395 4.12 -1.70 -8.28
N GLU A 396 5.18 -1.77 -9.11
CA GLU A 396 6.16 -0.69 -9.28
C GLU A 396 5.50 0.61 -9.76
N ALA A 397 4.58 0.52 -10.72
CA ALA A 397 3.81 1.70 -11.15
C ALA A 397 2.91 2.28 -10.04
N ALA A 398 2.52 1.51 -9.02
CA ALA A 398 1.78 2.01 -7.88
C ALA A 398 2.70 2.68 -6.85
N GLU A 399 3.90 2.13 -6.64
CA GLU A 399 4.96 2.72 -5.81
C GLU A 399 5.35 4.11 -6.33
N GLN A 400 5.67 4.20 -7.63
CA GLN A 400 6.01 5.48 -8.28
C GLN A 400 4.93 6.55 -8.10
N ARG A 401 3.65 6.15 -8.05
CA ARG A 401 2.53 7.06 -7.81
C ARG A 401 2.44 7.46 -6.34
N ALA A 402 2.63 6.52 -5.42
CA ALA A 402 2.70 6.79 -3.99
C ALA A 402 3.92 7.63 -3.60
N GLU A 403 4.94 7.70 -4.45
CA GLU A 403 6.15 8.51 -4.29
C GLU A 403 6.13 9.82 -5.09
N SER A 404 5.08 10.09 -5.86
CA SER A 404 5.11 11.16 -6.86
C SER A 404 5.31 12.56 -6.27
N CYS A 405 4.99 12.77 -4.98
CA CYS A 405 5.29 14.03 -4.31
C CYS A 405 6.78 14.23 -3.99
N HIS A 406 7.57 13.18 -4.14
CA HIS A 406 9.04 13.18 -4.13
C HIS A 406 9.65 13.15 -5.54
N ALA A 407 8.85 12.97 -6.60
CA ALA A 407 9.31 12.98 -7.99
C ALA A 407 9.77 14.38 -8.41
N GLY A 408 11.04 14.66 -8.13
CA GLY A 408 11.70 15.91 -8.44
C GLY A 408 13.23 15.83 -8.32
N THR A 409 13.85 14.65 -8.50
CA THR A 409 15.32 14.53 -8.37
C THR A 409 16.04 13.64 -9.38
N GLU A 410 15.41 12.88 -10.27
CA GLU A 410 16.15 12.15 -11.33
C GLU A 410 15.43 12.28 -12.68
N THR A 411 16.11 12.83 -13.68
CA THR A 411 15.65 12.81 -15.07
C THR A 411 16.42 11.74 -15.81
N GLU A 412 15.76 10.69 -16.30
CA GLU A 412 16.42 9.68 -17.16
C GLU A 412 16.72 10.24 -18.56
N GLN A 413 17.70 9.66 -19.26
CA GLN A 413 17.93 9.94 -20.68
C GLN A 413 16.65 9.73 -21.50
N THR A 414 16.26 10.75 -22.26
CA THR A 414 15.05 10.73 -23.10
C THR A 414 15.36 10.76 -24.59
N PHE A 415 16.55 11.18 -25.01
CA PHE A 415 16.99 11.20 -26.41
C PHE A 415 17.98 10.07 -26.74
N MET A 416 17.78 9.41 -27.88
CA MET A 416 18.75 8.48 -28.43
C MET A 416 19.75 9.24 -29.31
N VAL A 417 20.99 9.34 -28.85
CA VAL A 417 22.09 9.94 -29.61
C VAL A 417 23.03 8.83 -30.09
N ALA A 418 23.15 8.68 -31.41
CA ALA A 418 23.98 7.68 -32.05
C ALA A 418 25.40 8.22 -32.29
N PRO A 419 26.44 7.38 -32.13
CA PRO A 419 26.39 6.02 -31.58
C PRO A 419 26.12 6.01 -30.07
N MET A 420 25.37 5.02 -29.59
CA MET A 420 25.00 4.93 -28.17
C MET A 420 26.12 4.37 -27.28
N GLU A 421 27.21 3.91 -27.89
CA GLU A 421 28.42 3.46 -27.20
C GLU A 421 29.57 4.38 -27.61
N ALA A 422 30.55 4.55 -26.72
CA ALA A 422 31.75 5.33 -27.01
C ALA A 422 32.48 4.78 -28.26
N VAL A 423 32.91 5.69 -29.13
CA VAL A 423 33.63 5.34 -30.36
C VAL A 423 35.01 5.96 -30.39
N GLU A 424 36.00 5.16 -30.83
CA GLU A 424 37.36 5.62 -31.12
C GLU A 424 37.45 6.27 -32.52
N ALA A 425 38.04 7.47 -32.60
CA ALA A 425 38.25 8.24 -33.83
C ALA A 425 39.72 8.70 -33.99
N ASP A 426 40.15 8.94 -35.24
CA ASP A 426 41.49 9.49 -35.53
C ASP A 426 41.45 11.04 -35.45
N PRO A 427 42.50 11.71 -34.92
CA PRO A 427 42.55 13.17 -34.86
C PRO A 427 42.40 13.84 -36.24
N GLY A 428 41.54 14.87 -36.31
CA GLY A 428 41.22 15.60 -37.53
C GLY A 428 40.11 14.98 -38.39
N ASP A 429 39.59 13.80 -38.02
CA ASP A 429 38.41 13.23 -38.67
C ASP A 429 37.14 13.94 -38.21
N ARG A 430 36.22 14.16 -39.16
CA ARG A 430 34.86 14.62 -38.87
C ARG A 430 34.05 13.42 -38.39
N PHE A 431 33.51 13.54 -37.19
CA PHE A 431 32.56 12.61 -36.62
C PHE A 431 31.13 13.12 -36.81
N GLU A 432 30.19 12.20 -36.97
CA GLU A 432 28.77 12.50 -37.09
C GLU A 432 28.04 11.83 -35.93
N ALA A 433 27.63 12.65 -34.96
CA ALA A 433 26.65 12.24 -33.96
C ALA A 433 25.25 12.48 -34.55
N GLU A 434 24.29 11.62 -34.26
CA GLU A 434 22.93 11.80 -34.77
C GLU A 434 21.92 11.56 -33.67
N VAL A 435 21.08 12.54 -33.37
CA VAL A 435 19.88 12.27 -32.59
C VAL A 435 18.92 11.53 -33.51
N ILE A 436 18.64 10.26 -33.21
CA ILE A 436 17.83 9.40 -34.08
C ILE A 436 16.40 9.22 -33.58
N GLY A 437 16.07 9.76 -32.39
CA GLY A 437 14.74 9.73 -31.82
C GLY A 437 14.72 9.92 -30.30
N ARG A 438 13.57 9.66 -29.69
CA ARG A 438 13.40 9.58 -28.24
C ARG A 438 13.25 8.12 -27.79
N TYR A 439 13.67 7.79 -26.58
CA TYR A 439 13.59 6.42 -26.03
C TYR A 439 12.16 5.87 -25.95
N ASP A 440 11.17 6.76 -25.90
CA ASP A 440 9.73 6.45 -25.84
C ASP A 440 9.05 6.41 -27.23
N ASP A 441 9.82 6.48 -28.32
CA ASP A 441 9.34 6.58 -29.71
C ASP A 441 8.45 7.81 -29.98
N ALA A 442 8.40 8.80 -29.08
CA ALA A 442 7.63 10.02 -29.29
C ALA A 442 8.29 10.95 -30.32
N SER A 443 7.47 11.74 -31.00
CA SER A 443 7.96 12.80 -31.90
C SER A 443 8.51 13.97 -31.08
N PHE A 444 9.58 14.60 -31.57
CA PHE A 444 10.13 15.82 -30.96
C PHE A 444 9.07 16.90 -30.79
N THR A 445 9.03 17.48 -29.60
CA THR A 445 8.02 18.46 -29.17
C THR A 445 8.48 19.91 -29.36
N GLY A 446 9.77 20.13 -29.58
CA GLY A 446 10.37 21.45 -29.73
C GLY A 446 11.81 21.39 -30.28
N PRO A 447 12.48 22.55 -30.40
CA PRO A 447 13.91 22.58 -30.66
C PRO A 447 14.68 22.02 -29.45
N VAL A 448 15.93 21.62 -29.68
CA VAL A 448 16.86 21.11 -28.67
C VAL A 448 18.16 21.90 -28.70
N ASP A 449 18.86 21.89 -27.57
CA ASP A 449 20.17 22.51 -27.41
C ASP A 449 21.26 21.44 -27.56
N VAL A 450 22.38 21.80 -28.18
CA VAL A 450 23.50 20.88 -28.45
C VAL A 450 24.79 21.48 -27.95
N ALA A 451 25.49 20.81 -27.04
CA ALA A 451 26.79 21.24 -26.55
C ALA A 451 27.79 20.09 -26.44
N ILE A 452 29.06 20.45 -26.32
CA ILE A 452 30.14 19.51 -26.06
C ILE A 452 30.75 19.76 -24.67
N TYR A 453 31.08 18.67 -23.98
CA TYR A 453 31.69 18.67 -22.65
C TYR A 453 32.94 17.77 -22.65
N PRO A 454 34.04 18.15 -21.98
CA PRO A 454 35.18 17.25 -21.77
C PRO A 454 34.81 16.04 -20.93
N CYS A 455 35.28 14.86 -21.31
CA CYS A 455 35.09 13.63 -20.52
C CYS A 455 35.80 13.67 -19.15
N ALA A 456 36.67 14.65 -18.89
CA ALA A 456 37.25 14.87 -17.56
C ALA A 456 36.25 15.45 -16.55
N TYR A 457 35.16 16.05 -17.05
CA TYR A 457 34.14 16.75 -16.28
C TYR A 457 32.74 16.16 -16.46
N SER A 458 32.66 14.99 -17.09
CA SER A 458 31.44 14.22 -17.24
C SER A 458 31.72 12.72 -17.09
N ASP A 459 30.74 11.98 -16.57
CA ASP A 459 30.76 10.52 -16.50
C ASP A 459 29.46 10.01 -17.14
N VAL A 460 29.54 9.52 -18.38
CA VAL A 460 28.33 9.21 -19.20
C VAL A 460 28.34 7.84 -19.89
N VAL A 461 29.36 7.01 -19.62
CA VAL A 461 29.53 5.68 -20.26
C VAL A 461 29.62 4.57 -19.19
N GLY A 462 29.22 4.88 -17.96
CA GLY A 462 29.13 3.97 -16.82
C GLY A 462 27.82 3.19 -16.75
N ALA A 463 27.72 2.25 -15.80
CA ALA A 463 26.47 1.58 -15.45
C ALA A 463 25.62 2.35 -14.42
N GLY A 464 25.89 3.66 -14.28
CA GLY A 464 25.27 4.57 -13.32
C GLY A 464 24.67 5.80 -14.03
N PRO A 465 24.08 6.73 -13.27
CA PRO A 465 23.51 7.96 -13.82
C PRO A 465 24.60 8.80 -14.49
N ASP A 466 24.23 9.51 -15.55
CA ASP A 466 25.14 10.44 -16.20
C ASP A 466 25.34 11.65 -15.28
N THR A 467 26.58 12.05 -15.11
CA THR A 467 26.89 13.24 -14.29
C THR A 467 27.75 14.23 -15.04
N PHE A 468 27.51 15.50 -14.78
CA PHE A 468 28.29 16.64 -15.26
C PHE A 468 28.75 17.46 -14.05
N GLN A 469 29.94 18.04 -14.14
CA GLN A 469 30.45 18.86 -13.05
C GLN A 469 29.68 20.20 -12.97
N ASP A 470 29.28 20.58 -11.76
CA ASP A 470 28.89 21.94 -11.37
C ASP A 470 29.91 22.43 -10.32
N ALA A 471 30.94 23.13 -10.77
CA ALA A 471 32.06 23.56 -9.96
C ALA A 471 31.78 24.85 -9.18
N ASP A 472 30.87 25.70 -9.66
CA ASP A 472 30.52 26.95 -9.00
C ASP A 472 29.20 26.90 -8.19
N GLY A 473 28.47 25.79 -8.30
CA GLY A 473 27.29 25.46 -7.52
C GLY A 473 26.04 26.22 -7.96
N ASP A 474 25.98 26.62 -9.23
CA ASP A 474 24.87 27.40 -9.80
C ASP A 474 23.75 26.54 -10.40
N GLN A 475 23.88 25.20 -10.31
CA GLN A 475 22.95 24.20 -10.85
C GLN A 475 22.98 24.09 -12.39
N ALA A 476 24.02 24.59 -13.04
CA ALA A 476 24.27 24.38 -14.47
C ALA A 476 25.54 23.54 -14.70
N ALA A 477 25.52 22.71 -15.75
CA ALA A 477 26.70 21.96 -16.16
C ALA A 477 27.84 22.90 -16.62
N ASP A 478 28.99 22.78 -15.98
CA ASP A 478 30.19 23.58 -16.25
C ASP A 478 31.03 23.04 -17.41
N PHE A 479 32.03 23.83 -17.82
CA PHE A 479 33.05 23.48 -18.82
C PHE A 479 32.50 23.16 -20.21
N ARG A 480 31.28 23.63 -20.48
CA ARG A 480 30.65 23.62 -21.80
C ARG A 480 31.52 24.31 -22.84
N GLY A 481 31.83 23.59 -23.92
CA GLY A 481 32.59 24.13 -25.05
C GLY A 481 34.08 24.32 -24.80
N GLU A 482 34.60 23.91 -23.64
CA GLU A 482 36.03 23.79 -23.41
C GLU A 482 36.48 22.41 -23.90
N SER A 483 37.63 22.31 -24.56
CA SER A 483 38.33 21.03 -24.74
C SER A 483 39.75 21.25 -24.22
N ASP A 484 40.21 20.36 -23.35
CA ASP A 484 41.29 20.61 -22.39
C ASP A 484 42.70 20.84 -22.97
N GLY A 485 42.82 21.02 -24.28
CA GLY A 485 44.12 21.13 -24.93
C GLY A 485 44.09 21.73 -26.32
N ASP A 486 43.20 21.31 -27.22
CA ASP A 486 43.16 21.77 -28.62
C ASP A 486 41.88 21.27 -29.39
N SER A 487 40.99 22.22 -29.70
CA SER A 487 40.02 22.32 -30.82
C SER A 487 39.06 21.15 -31.15
N ALA A 488 38.26 20.68 -30.19
CA ALA A 488 36.97 20.04 -30.50
C ALA A 488 35.86 21.09 -30.68
N ALA A 489 35.04 20.96 -31.72
CA ALA A 489 33.92 21.87 -31.98
C ALA A 489 32.81 21.20 -32.80
N ILE A 490 31.58 21.64 -32.56
CA ILE A 490 30.46 21.45 -33.48
C ILE A 490 30.76 22.29 -34.72
N VAL A 491 30.67 21.69 -35.90
CA VAL A 491 30.99 22.35 -37.19
C VAL A 491 29.78 22.50 -38.10
N ASP A 492 28.78 21.64 -37.96
CA ASP A 492 27.50 21.70 -38.67
C ASP A 492 26.37 21.04 -37.88
N ILE A 493 25.13 21.48 -38.15
CA ILE A 493 23.87 20.92 -37.65
C ILE A 493 22.95 20.74 -38.85
N ASN A 494 22.31 19.58 -39.02
CA ASN A 494 21.53 19.27 -40.22
C ASN A 494 22.32 19.42 -41.54
N GLY A 495 23.66 19.33 -41.48
CA GLY A 495 24.56 19.58 -42.60
C GLY A 495 24.75 21.07 -42.95
N ASP A 496 24.10 21.99 -42.24
CA ASP A 496 24.31 23.43 -42.38
C ASP A 496 25.49 23.88 -41.50
N PRO A 497 26.52 24.57 -42.06
CA PRO A 497 27.69 24.97 -41.29
C PRO A 497 27.34 25.99 -40.19
N VAL A 498 27.69 25.68 -38.94
CA VAL A 498 27.50 26.56 -37.77
C VAL A 498 28.80 27.26 -37.33
N GLY A 499 29.94 26.91 -37.95
CA GLY A 499 31.28 27.36 -37.53
C GLY A 499 31.73 26.65 -36.26
N PRO A 500 33.04 26.67 -35.89
CA PRO A 500 33.50 25.95 -34.72
C PRO A 500 32.85 26.54 -33.44
N ALA A 501 31.92 25.79 -32.87
CA ALA A 501 31.16 26.18 -31.69
C ALA A 501 31.19 25.09 -30.62
N GLY A 502 31.27 25.49 -29.35
CA GLY A 502 31.07 24.60 -28.22
C GLY A 502 29.59 24.36 -27.89
N TYR A 503 28.71 25.13 -28.53
CA TYR A 503 27.27 25.13 -28.31
C TYR A 503 26.53 25.63 -29.55
N VAL A 504 25.41 24.97 -29.86
CA VAL A 504 24.39 25.46 -30.77
C VAL A 504 23.03 25.34 -30.10
N GLY A 505 22.34 26.48 -29.97
CA GLY A 505 21.00 26.51 -29.39
C GLY A 505 19.89 26.44 -30.41
N GLU A 506 18.71 26.04 -29.93
CA GLU A 506 17.47 25.93 -30.70
C GLU A 506 17.58 25.09 -32.00
N ALA A 507 18.39 24.03 -32.00
CA ALA A 507 18.53 23.11 -33.12
C ALA A 507 17.22 22.33 -33.35
N THR A 508 16.70 22.31 -34.57
CA THR A 508 15.42 21.66 -34.88
C THR A 508 15.65 20.32 -35.59
N PRO A 509 15.22 19.19 -35.02
CA PRO A 509 15.26 17.90 -35.71
C PRO A 509 14.39 17.90 -36.98
N GLU A 510 14.93 17.40 -38.08
CA GLU A 510 14.24 17.29 -39.37
C GLU A 510 13.92 15.83 -39.70
N GLY A 511 12.67 15.53 -40.04
CA GLY A 511 12.28 14.16 -40.42
C GLY A 511 12.45 13.11 -39.32
N GLY A 512 12.60 13.55 -38.06
CA GLY A 512 12.82 12.68 -36.91
C GLY A 512 14.29 12.45 -36.56
N THR A 513 15.24 13.12 -37.22
CA THR A 513 16.66 13.06 -36.84
C THR A 513 17.32 14.43 -36.77
N LEU A 514 18.45 14.51 -36.08
CA LEU A 514 19.31 15.69 -35.98
C LEU A 514 20.78 15.26 -36.11
N PRO A 515 21.35 15.25 -37.33
CA PRO A 515 22.78 15.01 -37.52
C PRO A 515 23.60 16.23 -37.06
N ILE A 516 24.67 15.94 -36.34
CA ILE A 516 25.56 16.87 -35.67
C ILE A 516 27.00 16.53 -36.10
N GLY A 517 27.63 17.45 -36.84
CA GLY A 517 29.02 17.31 -37.22
C GLY A 517 29.94 17.79 -36.12
N VAL A 518 30.82 16.92 -35.63
CA VAL A 518 31.85 17.23 -34.61
C VAL A 518 33.23 17.02 -35.21
N LEU A 519 34.15 17.96 -34.96
CA LEU A 519 35.53 17.88 -35.42
C LEU A 519 36.46 18.16 -34.24
N ALA A 520 37.45 17.31 -34.01
CA ALA A 520 38.52 17.55 -33.05
C ALA A 520 39.90 17.53 -33.72
N GLU A 521 40.72 18.54 -33.46
CA GLU A 521 42.10 18.58 -33.97
C GLU A 521 43.08 17.87 -33.01
N SER A 522 42.85 17.90 -31.69
CA SER A 522 43.68 17.19 -30.70
C SER A 522 43.03 17.02 -29.32
N ALA A 523 41.70 16.88 -29.24
CA ALA A 523 41.01 16.52 -28.01
C ALA A 523 41.18 15.02 -27.70
N ASP A 524 41.35 14.64 -26.44
CA ASP A 524 41.47 13.24 -26.02
C ASP A 524 40.09 12.54 -25.98
N CYS A 525 39.03 13.26 -25.61
CA CYS A 525 37.65 12.77 -25.55
C CYS A 525 36.64 13.93 -25.38
N VAL A 526 35.44 13.82 -25.97
CA VAL A 526 34.31 14.72 -25.70
C VAL A 526 32.99 13.96 -25.59
N VAL A 527 32.10 14.50 -24.77
CA VAL A 527 30.69 14.12 -24.70
C VAL A 527 29.87 15.14 -25.49
N VAL A 528 29.08 14.66 -26.45
CA VAL A 528 28.05 15.46 -27.11
C VAL A 528 26.76 15.28 -26.32
N ALA A 529 26.23 16.37 -25.76
CA ALA A 529 24.98 16.38 -25.04
C ALA A 529 23.91 17.14 -25.84
N VAL A 530 22.70 16.58 -25.83
CA VAL A 530 21.50 17.18 -26.42
C VAL A 530 20.40 17.22 -25.37
N TRP A 531 19.74 18.35 -25.21
CA TRP A 531 18.68 18.49 -24.21
C TRP A 531 17.55 19.44 -24.65
N GLU A 532 16.40 19.31 -23.99
CA GLU A 532 15.32 20.29 -24.05
C GLU A 532 15.56 21.32 -22.94
N ASP A 533 15.97 22.54 -23.30
CA ASP A 533 16.08 23.68 -22.39
C ASP A 533 14.66 24.14 -21.98
N LEU A 534 14.22 23.75 -20.78
CA LEU A 534 12.86 23.98 -20.30
C LEU A 534 12.67 25.40 -19.76
N ASP A 535 13.74 26.03 -19.28
CA ASP A 535 13.69 27.33 -18.62
C ASP A 535 14.19 28.49 -19.51
N GLY A 536 14.89 28.17 -20.61
CA GLY A 536 15.34 29.06 -21.65
C GLY A 536 16.65 29.80 -21.34
N ASP A 537 17.43 29.32 -20.37
CA ASP A 537 18.70 29.93 -19.98
C ASP A 537 19.88 29.48 -20.87
N GLY A 538 19.67 28.42 -21.66
CA GLY A 538 20.62 27.83 -22.58
C GLY A 538 21.69 26.99 -21.88
N HIS A 539 21.44 26.44 -20.70
CA HIS A 539 22.32 25.53 -19.97
C HIS A 539 21.66 24.16 -19.78
N LEU A 540 22.47 23.13 -19.54
CA LEU A 540 21.97 21.84 -19.11
C LEU A 540 21.89 21.89 -17.58
N ASP A 541 20.68 21.92 -17.04
CA ASP A 541 20.47 21.96 -15.60
C ASP A 541 20.88 20.64 -14.95
N VAL A 542 21.54 20.75 -13.79
CA VAL A 542 22.00 19.60 -13.00
C VAL A 542 21.68 19.76 -11.52
N ASP A 543 21.52 18.62 -10.83
CA ASP A 543 21.27 18.57 -9.39
C ASP A 543 22.56 18.72 -8.56
N GLY A 544 22.45 18.61 -7.23
CA GLY A 544 23.61 18.71 -6.33
C GLY A 544 24.64 17.58 -6.45
N ASN A 545 24.34 16.53 -7.22
CA ASN A 545 25.22 15.42 -7.56
C ASN A 545 25.76 15.52 -9.01
N GLY A 546 25.30 16.51 -9.78
CA GLY A 546 25.67 16.70 -11.18
C GLY A 546 24.79 15.94 -12.17
N GLU A 547 23.68 15.35 -11.72
CA GLU A 547 22.76 14.60 -12.59
C GLU A 547 21.82 15.55 -13.33
N PRO A 548 21.59 15.36 -14.64
CA PRO A 548 20.66 16.21 -15.39
C PRO A 548 19.25 16.25 -14.79
N THR A 549 18.68 17.45 -14.70
CA THR A 549 17.31 17.68 -14.24
C THR A 549 16.32 17.98 -15.36
N GLU A 550 16.78 17.89 -16.61
CA GLU A 550 16.02 18.13 -17.82
C GLU A 550 16.14 16.97 -18.82
N PRO A 551 15.15 16.79 -19.73
CA PRO A 551 15.20 15.73 -20.73
C PRO A 551 16.45 15.86 -21.61
N TYR A 552 17.32 14.86 -21.56
CA TYR A 552 18.61 14.90 -22.25
C TYR A 552 18.95 13.58 -22.96
N GLY A 553 20.02 13.59 -23.74
CA GLY A 553 20.68 12.41 -24.28
C GLY A 553 22.11 12.73 -24.69
N VAL A 554 22.98 11.73 -24.63
CA VAL A 554 24.44 11.91 -24.75
C VAL A 554 25.08 10.83 -25.61
N THR A 555 26.22 11.17 -26.20
CA THR A 555 27.17 10.20 -26.79
C THR A 555 28.60 10.63 -26.50
N GLU A 556 29.50 9.67 -26.39
CA GLU A 556 30.93 9.90 -26.15
C GLU A 556 31.76 9.60 -27.41
N ILE A 557 32.71 10.50 -27.70
CA ILE A 557 33.68 10.34 -28.77
C ILE A 557 35.08 10.45 -28.16
N ALA A 558 35.88 9.40 -28.30
CA ALA A 558 37.27 9.37 -27.85
C ALA A 558 38.22 9.38 -29.05
N TRP A 559 39.32 10.14 -28.98
CA TRP A 559 40.35 10.13 -30.02
C TRP A 559 41.62 9.44 -29.50
N GLY A 560 42.17 8.53 -30.32
CA GLY A 560 43.24 7.59 -29.92
C GLY A 560 44.57 7.73 -30.66
#